data_AF-A0A847VYL3-F1
#
_entry.id   AF-A0A847VYL3-F1
#
_cell.length_a   1.000
_cell.length_b   1.000
_cell.length_c   1.000
_cell.angle_alpha   90.00
_cell.angle_beta   90.00
_cell.angle_gamma   90.00
#
_symmetry.space_group_name_H-M   'P 1'
#
loop_
_entity.id
_entity.type
_entity.pdbx_description
1 polymer ?
#
loop_
_entity_poly.entity_id
_entity_poly.type
_entity_poly.pdbx_seq_one_letter_code
_entity_poly.pdbx_strand_id
1 'polypeptide(L)' 'MIGGDCVTIIEDTRQQKGKHVHKYRYFEDNGVKVLRSKLLIGDYANIKNMTTIVDTKKDIQEIINNVTKDHKRFVA' A
#
# COMPACT_ATOMS: atom_id res chain seq x y z
N MET A 1 -5.13 0.16 29.47
CA MET A 1 -4.57 0.42 28.12
C MET A 1 -5.58 1.30 27.40
N ILE A 2 -5.23 2.56 27.21
CA ILE A 2 -6.14 3.66 26.86
C ILE A 2 -6.54 3.52 25.38
N GLY A 3 -7.84 3.65 25.08
CA GLY A 3 -8.43 3.46 23.76
C GLY A 3 -8.06 4.56 22.76
N GLY A 4 -6.84 4.51 22.24
CA GLY A 4 -6.49 5.19 21.00
C GLY A 4 -7.00 4.40 19.80
N ASP A 5 -7.61 5.08 18.84
CA ASP A 5 -8.08 4.48 17.60
C ASP A 5 -6.96 3.69 16.92
N CYS A 6 -7.08 2.36 16.90
CA CYS A 6 -6.17 1.49 16.17
C CYS A 6 -6.39 1.71 14.66
N VAL A 7 -5.37 2.27 13.99
CA VAL A 7 -5.39 2.47 12.54
C VAL A 7 -5.43 1.10 11.86
N THR A 8 -6.41 0.89 11.00
CA THR A 8 -6.54 -0.33 10.21
C THR A 8 -6.44 0.02 8.74
N ILE A 9 -5.50 -0.61 8.05
CA ILE A 9 -5.29 -0.47 6.61
C ILE A 9 -5.68 -1.75 5.89
N ILE A 10 -6.18 -1.60 4.66
CA ILE A 10 -6.34 -2.68 3.71
C ILE A 10 -5.09 -2.75 2.86
N GLU A 11 -4.49 -3.92 2.71
CA GLU A 11 -3.45 -4.23 1.73
C GLU A 11 -4.05 -5.03 0.57
N ASP A 12 -3.74 -4.60 -0.65
CA ASP A 12 -4.19 -5.25 -1.87
C ASP A 12 -3.69 -6.71 -1.96
N THR A 13 -4.55 -7.61 -2.43
CA THR A 13 -4.21 -9.03 -2.56
C THR A 13 -3.15 -9.33 -3.63
N ARG A 14 -2.92 -8.42 -4.59
CA ARG A 14 -1.86 -8.54 -5.62
C ARG A 14 -0.47 -8.20 -5.07
N GLN A 15 -0.36 -7.58 -3.89
CA GLN A 15 0.94 -7.37 -3.27
C GLN A 15 1.66 -8.69 -2.93
N GLN A 16 2.98 -8.74 -3.16
CA GLN A 16 3.74 -10.00 -3.08
C GLN A 16 3.95 -10.41 -1.61
N LYS A 17 3.39 -11.57 -1.21
CA LYS A 17 3.58 -12.14 0.13
C LYS A 17 5.07 -12.32 0.43
N GLY A 18 5.49 -11.96 1.64
CA GLY A 18 6.86 -12.14 2.12
C GLY A 18 7.87 -11.12 1.61
N LYS A 19 7.51 -10.20 0.69
CA LYS A 19 8.44 -9.16 0.20
C LYS A 19 8.40 -7.84 0.96
N HIS A 20 7.47 -7.70 1.90
CA HIS A 20 7.24 -6.44 2.64
C HIS A 20 7.40 -6.61 4.15
N VAL A 21 8.26 -7.54 4.59
CA VAL A 21 8.49 -7.87 6.01
C VAL A 21 8.80 -6.63 6.84
N HIS A 22 9.64 -5.72 6.35
CA HIS A 22 9.97 -4.49 7.06
C HIS A 22 8.75 -3.57 7.25
N LYS A 23 7.83 -3.49 6.28
CA LYS A 23 6.59 -2.71 6.41
C LYS A 23 5.69 -3.33 7.49
N TYR A 24 5.49 -4.66 7.43
CA TYR A 24 4.66 -5.35 8.44
C TYR A 24 5.21 -5.20 9.85
N ARG A 25 6.53 -5.32 10.02
CA ARG A 25 7.18 -5.08 11.32
C ARG A 25 6.93 -3.67 11.83
N TYR A 26 7.12 -2.66 10.96
CA TYR A 26 6.81 -1.28 11.32
C TYR A 26 5.32 -1.11 11.69
N PHE A 27 4.40 -1.71 10.94
CA PHE A 27 2.97 -1.63 11.23
C PHE A 27 2.64 -2.25 12.58
N GLU A 28 3.17 -3.43 12.88
CA GLU A 28 3.01 -4.10 14.17
C GLU A 28 3.58 -3.27 15.33
N ASP A 29 4.82 -2.79 15.20
CA ASP A 29 5.51 -1.96 16.20
C ASP A 29 4.76 -0.63 16.48
N ASN A 30 3.95 -0.15 15.53
CA ASN A 30 3.17 1.08 15.63
C ASN A 30 1.66 0.85 15.82
N GLY A 31 1.22 -0.38 16.11
CA GLY A 31 -0.18 -0.69 16.38
C GLY A 31 -1.12 -0.52 15.17
N VAL A 32 -0.59 -0.59 13.95
CA VAL A 32 -1.35 -0.56 12.69
C VAL A 32 -1.76 -1.97 12.30
N LYS A 33 -3.06 -2.21 12.20
CA LYS A 33 -3.61 -3.50 11.75
C LYS A 33 -3.67 -3.54 10.23
N VAL A 34 -3.26 -4.67 9.64
CA VAL A 34 -3.32 -4.90 8.19
C VAL A 34 -4.34 -5.99 7.87
N LEU A 35 -5.32 -5.66 7.04
CA LEU A 35 -6.28 -6.61 6.47
C LEU A 35 -5.97 -6.81 4.99
N ARG A 36 -6.00 -8.03 4.47
CA ARG A 36 -5.81 -8.26 3.03
C ARG A 36 -7.15 -8.40 2.32
N SER A 37 -7.38 -7.55 1.32
CA SER A 37 -8.55 -7.59 0.43
C SER A 37 -8.20 -7.00 -0.93
N LYS A 38 -9.01 -7.26 -1.95
CA LYS A 38 -8.78 -6.69 -3.30
C LYS A 38 -9.17 -5.20 -3.29
N LEU A 39 -8.22 -4.33 -3.61
CA LEU A 39 -8.46 -2.91 -3.83
C LEU A 39 -8.77 -2.65 -5.31
N LEU A 40 -9.61 -1.66 -5.58
CA LEU A 40 -9.82 -1.21 -6.96
C LEU A 40 -8.56 -0.53 -7.51
N ILE A 41 -7.89 0.28 -6.67
CA ILE A 41 -6.74 1.12 -7.01
C ILE A 41 -5.75 1.12 -5.83
N GLY A 42 -4.45 1.09 -6.15
CA GLY A 42 -3.35 1.18 -5.18
C GLY A 42 -3.07 -0.12 -4.41
N ASP A 43 -2.12 -0.02 -3.50
CA ASP A 43 -1.63 -1.14 -2.67
C ASP A 43 -2.15 -1.10 -1.24
N TYR A 44 -2.33 0.10 -0.68
CA TYR A 44 -2.82 0.28 0.68
C TYR A 44 -3.90 1.37 0.74
N ALA A 45 -4.91 1.18 1.59
CA ALA A 45 -5.96 2.15 1.85
C ALA A 45 -6.35 2.16 3.33
N ASN A 46 -6.80 3.31 3.86
CA ASN A 46 -7.38 3.36 5.19
C ASN A 46 -8.82 2.85 5.15
N ILE A 47 -9.16 1.82 5.94
CA ILE A 47 -10.51 1.23 5.93
C ILE A 47 -11.59 2.22 6.35
N LYS A 48 -11.27 3.19 7.21
CA LYS A 48 -12.20 4.22 7.68
C LYS A 48 -12.30 5.39 6.70
N ASN A 49 -11.32 5.56 5.82
CA ASN A 49 -11.26 6.68 4.88
C ASN A 49 -10.59 6.27 3.55
N MET A 50 -11.42 5.84 2.60
CA MET A 50 -10.99 5.40 1.27
C MET A 50 -10.64 6.57 0.32
N THR A 51 -10.61 7.81 0.79
CA THR A 51 -10.11 8.96 0.00
C THR A 51 -8.57 9.03 -0.03
N THR A 52 -7.90 8.31 0.87
CA THR A 52 -6.43 8.21 0.92
C THR A 52 -5.99 6.83 0.46
N ILE A 53 -5.27 6.80 -0.66
CA ILE A 53 -4.73 5.58 -1.28
C ILE A 53 -3.22 5.72 -1.41
N VAL A 54 -2.50 4.65 -1.10
CA VAL A 54 -1.05 4.56 -1.27
C VAL A 54 -0.75 3.47 -2.29
N ASP A 55 -0.06 3.84 -3.36
CA ASP A 55 0.49 2.93 -4.35
C ASP A 55 2.01 2.85 -4.14
N THR A 56 2.55 1.65 -3.99
CA THR A 56 3.97 1.45 -3.75
C THR A 56 4.67 0.94 -4.99
N LYS A 57 5.92 1.36 -5.13
CA LYS A 57 6.81 0.99 -6.23
C LYS A 57 8.06 0.37 -5.63
N LYS A 58 8.66 -0.58 -6.35
CA LYS A 58 9.82 -1.35 -5.87
C LYS A 58 11.00 -0.43 -5.55
N ASP A 59 11.30 0.46 -6.48
CA ASP A 59 12.43 1.37 -6.44
C ASP A 59 12.25 2.49 -7.49
N ILE A 60 13.21 3.41 -7.54
CA ILE A 60 13.23 4.50 -8.52
C ILE A 60 13.33 4.00 -9.97
N GLN A 61 13.89 2.82 -10.22
CA GLN A 61 14.00 2.27 -11.57
C GLN A 61 12.62 1.88 -12.12
N GLU A 62 11.71 1.39 -11.27
CA GLU A 62 10.32 1.17 -11.67
C GLU A 62 9.66 2.47 -12.13
N ILE A 63 9.86 3.58 -11.40
CA ILE A 63 9.33 4.89 -11.77
C ILE A 63 9.90 5.37 -13.10
N ILE A 64 11.21 5.28 -13.28
CA ILE A 64 11.89 5.70 -14.52
C ILE A 64 11.32 4.92 -15.71
N ASN A 65 11.18 3.60 -15.59
CA ASN A 65 10.64 2.77 -16.67
C ASN A 65 9.17 3.10 -16.96
N ASN A 66 8.35 3.31 -15.92
CA ASN A 66 6.96 3.71 -16.07
C ASN A 66 6.82 5.00 -16.90
N VAL A 67 7.64 6.01 -16.62
CA VAL A 67 7.55 7.32 -17.29
C VAL A 67 8.20 7.33 -18.68
N THR A 68 9.24 6.53 -18.92
CA THR A 68 10.01 6.57 -20.18
C THR A 68 9.57 5.52 -21.19
N LYS A 69 9.35 4.27 -20.75
CA LYS A 69 9.06 3.13 -21.63
C LYS A 69 7.57 2.80 -21.64
N ASP A 70 6.93 2.87 -20.48
CA ASP A 70 5.50 2.59 -20.34
C ASP A 70 4.65 3.86 -20.26
N HIS A 71 5.11 4.97 -20.85
CA HIS A 71 4.43 6.28 -20.81
C HIS A 71 2.96 6.20 -21.27
N LYS A 72 2.63 5.21 -22.11
CA LYS A 72 1.25 4.90 -22.54
C LYS A 72 0.27 4.66 -21.40
N ARG A 73 0.76 4.25 -20.23
CA ARG A 73 -0.05 4.06 -19.00
C ARG A 73 -0.57 5.37 -18.41
N PHE A 74 0.01 6.51 -18.80
CA PHE A 74 -0.28 7.82 -18.23
C PHE A 74 -0.98 8.77 -19.21
N VAL A 75 -1.36 8.29 -20.39
CA VAL A 75 -2.10 9.07 -21.39
C VAL A 75 -3.49 8.48 -21.54
N ALA A 76 -4.49 9.35 -21.66
CA ALA A 76 -5.91 9.00 -21.77
C ALA A 76 -6.31 8.63 -23.22
#